data_AF-A0A2P8WFH4-F1
#
_entry.id   AF-A0A2P8WFH4-F1
#
_cell.length_a   1.000
_cell.length_b   1.000
_cell.length_c   1.000
_cell.angle_alpha   90.00
_cell.angle_beta   90.00
_cell.angle_gamma   90.00
#
_symmetry.space_group_name_H-M   'P 1'
#
loop_
_entity.id
_entity.type
_entity.pdbx_description
1 polymer ?
#
loop_
_entity_poly.entity_id
_entity_poly.type
_entity_poly.pdbx_seq_one_letter_code
_entity_poly.pdbx_strand_id
1 'polypeptide(L)' 'METLQVMQVVTFPGWVVGVTRHPAGYRCWVITPEQVVLNDGEMYQDEDNAIAAGRILVKLSLESANDQGERRQTDF' A
#
# COMPACT_ATOMS: atom_id res chain seq x y z
N MET A 1 5.49 -26.82 1.67
CA MET A 1 4.90 -25.61 2.27
C MET A 1 5.63 -24.44 1.64
N GLU A 2 4.96 -23.61 0.85
CA GLU A 2 5.64 -22.41 0.32
C GLU A 2 5.86 -21.45 1.48
N THR A 3 7.12 -21.22 1.82
CA THR A 3 7.51 -20.23 2.81
C THR A 3 7.33 -18.85 2.20
N LEU A 4 6.24 -18.18 2.60
CA LEU A 4 6.05 -16.75 2.34
C LEU A 4 7.01 -15.99 3.25
N GLN A 5 8.02 -15.37 2.65
CA GLN A 5 8.96 -14.53 3.36
C GLN A 5 8.54 -13.06 3.21
N VAL A 6 8.36 -12.37 4.33
CA VAL A 6 8.20 -10.91 4.33
C VAL A 6 9.57 -10.31 4.06
N MET A 7 9.66 -9.52 2.99
CA MET A 7 10.92 -8.91 2.54
C MET A 7 11.09 -7.51 3.11
N GLN A 8 10.03 -6.71 2.99
CA GLN A 8 10.02 -5.32 3.44
C GLN A 8 8.66 -4.94 4.03
N VAL A 9 8.70 -4.08 5.03
CA VAL A 9 7.52 -3.43 5.63
C VAL A 9 7.82 -1.96 5.87
N VAL A 10 6.88 -1.10 5.51
CA VAL A 10 6.96 0.35 5.69
C VAL A 10 5.63 0.83 6.26
N THR A 11 5.69 1.71 7.25
CA THR A 11 4.51 2.24 7.92
C THR A 11 4.28 3.70 7.59
N PHE A 12 3.03 4.09 7.43
CA PHE A 12 2.55 5.47 7.37
C PHE A 12 1.46 5.65 8.46
N PRO A 13 1.03 6.88 8.79
CA PRO A 13 -0.03 7.08 9.77
C PRO A 13 -1.32 6.32 9.41
N GLY A 14 -1.60 5.22 10.11
CA GLY A 14 -2.76 4.36 9.85
C GLY A 14 -2.58 3.36 8.70
N TRP A 15 -1.45 3.35 7.98
CA TRP A 15 -1.23 2.41 6.87
C TRP A 15 0.01 1.56 7.09
N VAL A 16 -0.03 0.33 6.60
CA VAL A 16 1.15 -0.54 6.50
C VAL A 16 1.27 -1.01 5.05
N VAL A 17 2.45 -0.88 4.47
CA VAL A 17 2.78 -1.44 3.15
C VAL A 17 3.81 -2.53 3.37
N GLY A 18 3.62 -3.68 2.75
CA GLY A 18 4.62 -4.74 2.80
C GLY A 18 4.76 -5.49 1.49
N VAL A 19 5.87 -6.19 1.39
CA VAL A 19 6.20 -7.04 0.25
C VAL A 19 6.49 -8.45 0.75
N THR A 20 5.86 -9.43 0.14
CA THR A 20 6.17 -10.86 0.35
C THR A 20 6.82 -11.46 -0.88
N ARG A 21 7.84 -12.29 -0.66
CA ARG A 21 8.43 -13.12 -1.71
C ARG A 21 7.56 -14.34 -1.97
N HIS A 22 7.29 -14.57 -3.24
CA HIS A 22 6.68 -15.76 -3.80
C HIS A 22 7.69 -16.46 -4.74
N PRO A 23 7.47 -17.75 -5.09
CA PRO A 23 8.30 -18.43 -6.08
C PRO A 23 8.34 -17.72 -7.43
N ALA A 24 7.21 -17.11 -7.83
CA ALA A 24 7.06 -16.43 -9.12
C ALA A 24 7.51 -14.95 -9.10
N GLY A 25 7.89 -14.38 -7.96
CA GLY A 25 8.23 -12.96 -7.84
C GLY A 25 7.90 -12.37 -6.47
N TYR A 26 7.52 -11.11 -6.44
CA TYR A 26 7.17 -10.35 -5.24
C TYR A 26 5.73 -9.86 -5.34
N ARG A 27 5.01 -9.86 -4.22
CA ARG A 27 3.67 -9.27 -4.13
C ARG A 27 3.64 -8.16 -3.11
N CYS A 28 3.02 -7.05 -3.51
CA CYS A 28 2.68 -5.95 -2.62
C CYS A 28 1.38 -6.27 -1.87
N TRP A 29 1.31 -5.87 -0.62
CA TRP A 29 0.07 -5.78 0.14
C TRP A 29 0.07 -4.50 0.98
N VAL A 30 -1.13 -3.99 1.26
CA VAL A 30 -1.35 -2.78 2.04
C VAL A 30 -2.42 -3.05 3.08
N ILE A 31 -2.17 -2.70 4.34
CA ILE A 31 -3.18 -2.63 5.39
C ILE A 31 -3.65 -1.19 5.49
N THR A 32 -4.94 -0.96 5.30
CA THR A 32 -5.56 0.37 5.40
C THR A 32 -5.83 0.78 6.86
N PRO A 33 -6.16 2.05 7.15
CA PRO A 33 -6.55 2.50 8.49
C PRO A 33 -7.76 1.76 9.06
N GLU A 34 -8.64 1.28 8.17
CA GLU A 34 -9.81 0.46 8.49
C GLU A 34 -9.46 -1.02 8.71
N GLN A 35 -8.17 -1.36 8.78
CA GLN A 35 -7.66 -2.72 9.00
C GLN A 35 -7.99 -3.70 7.87
N VAL A 36 -8.22 -3.19 6.66
CA VAL A 36 -8.46 -4.00 5.46
C VAL A 36 -7.13 -4.29 4.78
N VAL A 37 -6.93 -5.54 4.33
CA VAL A 37 -5.77 -5.94 3.53
C VAL A 37 -6.12 -5.82 2.04
N LEU A 38 -5.37 -5.00 1.33
CA LEU A 38 -5.43 -4.83 -0.12
C LEU A 38 -4.19 -5.41 -0.78
N ASN A 39 -4.33 -5.90 -2.00
CA ASN A 39 -3.24 -6.20 -2.92
C ASN A 39 -3.68 -5.76 -4.32
N ASP A 40 -2.73 -5.43 -5.18
CA ASP A 40 -2.99 -5.00 -6.55
C ASP A 40 -3.20 -6.18 -7.53
N GLY A 41 -3.03 -7.42 -7.06
CA GLY A 41 -3.13 -8.63 -7.87
C GLY A 41 -1.89 -8.93 -8.73
N GLU A 42 -0.90 -8.03 -8.72
CA GLU A 42 0.26 -8.09 -9.60
C GLU A 42 1.39 -8.94 -9.01
N MET A 43 2.24 -9.49 -9.89
CA MET A 43 3.47 -10.20 -9.51
C MET A 43 4.66 -9.44 -10.06
N TYR A 44 5.43 -8.83 -9.17
CA TYR A 44 6.60 -8.02 -9.51
C TYR A 44 7.84 -8.90 -9.63
N GLN A 45 8.73 -8.60 -10.58
CA GLN A 45 10.02 -9.28 -10.69
C GLN A 45 11.04 -8.78 -9.65
N ASP A 46 10.80 -7.60 -9.10
CA ASP A 46 11.71 -6.87 -8.24
C ASP A 46 11.00 -6.35 -6.99
N GLU A 47 11.69 -6.39 -5.85
CA GLU A 47 11.16 -5.99 -4.54
C GLU A 47 10.91 -4.48 -4.47
N ASP A 48 11.80 -3.67 -5.04
CA ASP A 48 11.70 -2.20 -5.01
C ASP A 48 10.50 -1.72 -5.82
N ASN A 49 10.20 -2.39 -6.93
CA ASN A 49 9.00 -2.09 -7.71
C ASN A 49 7.72 -2.44 -6.94
N ALA A 50 7.69 -3.59 -6.23
CA ALA A 50 6.54 -3.99 -5.44
C ALA A 50 6.28 -3.00 -4.29
N ILE A 51 7.32 -2.60 -3.55
CA ILE A 51 7.14 -1.64 -2.45
C ILE A 51 6.76 -0.26 -2.99
N ALA A 52 7.31 0.16 -4.14
CA ALA A 52 6.97 1.44 -4.76
C ALA A 52 5.48 1.51 -5.12
N ALA A 53 4.90 0.44 -5.67
CA ALA A 53 3.48 0.37 -5.98
C ALA A 53 2.61 0.62 -4.73
N GLY A 54 2.93 -0.04 -3.61
CA GLY A 54 2.21 0.15 -2.35
C GLY A 54 2.37 1.57 -1.78
N ARG A 55 3.56 2.17 -1.89
CA ARG A 55 3.79 3.57 -1.49
C ARG A 55 2.96 4.56 -2.33
N ILE A 56 2.86 4.31 -3.64
CA ILE A 56 2.06 5.15 -4.55
C ILE A 56 0.58 5.08 -4.17
N LEU A 57 0.05 3.88 -3.88
CA LEU A 57 -1.33 3.72 -3.43
C LEU A 57 -1.61 4.56 -2.18
N VAL A 58 -0.79 4.41 -1.14
CA VAL A 58 -0.95 5.19 0.11
C VAL A 58 -0.87 6.68 -0.15
N LYS A 59 0.09 7.14 -0.96
CA LYS A 59 0.23 8.56 -1.31
C LYS A 59 -1.03 9.10 -1.98
N LEU A 60 -1.56 8.41 -2.99
CA LEU A 60 -2.76 8.82 -3.71
C LEU A 60 -4.01 8.82 -2.80
N SER A 61 -4.12 7.85 -1.89
CA SER A 61 -5.21 7.81 -0.90
C SER A 61 -5.16 8.97 0.08
N LEU A 62 -3.97 9.36 0.55
CA LEU A 62 -3.78 10.49 1.45
C LEU A 62 -4.05 11.83 0.75
N GLU A 63 -3.59 11.99 -0.50
CA GLU A 63 -3.87 13.18 -1.31
C GLU A 63 -5.38 13.34 -1.56
N SER A 64 -6.07 12.24 -1.91
CA SER A 64 -7.53 12.24 -2.10
C SER A 64 -8.31 12.60 -0.84
N ALA A 65 -7.81 12.24 0.34
CA ALA A 65 -8.43 12.59 1.61
C ALA A 65 -8.29 14.08 1.94
N ASN A 66 -7.14 14.67 1.62
CA ASN A 66 -6.87 16.10 1.84
C ASN A 66 -7.75 16.99 0.94
N ASP A 67 -7.93 16.62 -0.33
CA ASP A 67 -8.81 17.34 -1.26
C ASP A 67 -10.28 17.38 -0.81
N GLN A 68 -10.74 16.36 -0.07
CA GLN A 68 -12.09 16.34 0.52
C GLN A 68 -12.23 17.22 1.76
N GLY A 69 -11.13 17.48 2.47
CA GLY A 69 -11.10 18.40 3.61
C GLY A 69 -11.27 19.86 3.18
N GLU A 70 -10.63 20.25 2.08
CA GLU A 70 -10.64 21.64 1.60
C GLU A 70 -11.99 22.07 1.01
N ARG A 71 -12.72 21.16 0.33
CA ARG A 71 -14.04 21.47 -0.25
C ARG A 71 -15.16 21.68 0.76
N ARG A 72 -14.96 21.35 2.04
CA ARG A 72 -15.99 21.49 3.09
C ARG A 72 -15.94 22.84 3.82
N GLN A 73 -15.04 23.75 3.45
CA GLN A 73 -14.81 25.00 4.20
C GLN A 73 -15.42 26.26 3.55
N THR A 74 -16.19 26.15 2.46
CA THR A 74 -16.86 27.30 1.82
C THR A 74 -18.38 27.17 1.90
N ASP A 75 -18.93 27.27 3.10
CA ASP A 75 -20.35 27.56 3.32
C ASP A 75 -20.46 28.40 4.61
N PHE A 76 -20.29 29.72 4.48
CA PHE A 76 -20.68 30.74 5.45
C PHE A 76 -21.23 31.97 4.72
#